data_AF-A0A256I824-F1
#
_entry.id   AF-A0A256I824-F1
#
_cell.length_a   1.000
_cell.length_b   1.000
_cell.length_c   1.000
_cell.angle_alpha   90.00
_cell.angle_beta   90.00
_cell.angle_gamma   90.00
#
_symmetry.space_group_name_H-M   'P 1'
#
loop_
_entity.id
_entity.type
_entity.pdbx_description
1 polymer ?
#
loop_
_entity_poly.entity_id
_entity_poly.type
_entity_poly.pdbx_seq_one_letter_code
_entity_poly.pdbx_strand_id
1 'polypeptide(L)'
;MARTRVAVRCVDCSFEARYDGLPTARAALDEHESATGHEVRWEIESLSDGVSRAGDDAGVCGRPECANADSPLVDPEPPER
;
A
#
# COMPACT_ATOMS: atom_id res chain seq x y z
N MET A 1 5.95 -15.48 5.38
CA MET A 1 5.82 -14.46 4.33
C MET A 1 4.56 -13.67 4.61
N ALA A 2 4.68 -12.38 4.88
CA ALA A 2 3.54 -11.50 4.91
C ALA A 2 2.93 -11.43 3.50
N ARG A 3 1.59 -11.40 3.44
CA ARG A 3 0.83 -11.21 2.20
C ARG A 3 0.19 -9.84 2.22
N THR A 4 0.04 -9.23 1.06
CA THR A 4 -0.79 -8.03 0.94
C THR A 4 -2.21 -8.35 1.40
N ARG A 5 -2.79 -7.48 2.21
CA ARG A 5 -4.17 -7.57 2.65
C ARG A 5 -4.78 -6.18 2.71
N VAL A 6 -5.97 -6.06 2.14
CA VAL A 6 -6.71 -4.81 2.04
C VAL A 6 -8.12 -5.06 2.55
N ALA A 7 -8.58 -4.25 3.50
CA ALA A 7 -9.95 -4.22 3.96
C ALA A 7 -10.71 -3.11 3.22
N VAL A 8 -11.92 -3.42 2.76
CA VAL A 8 -12.84 -2.49 2.12
C VAL A 8 -14.15 -2.51 2.90
N ARG A 9 -14.64 -1.34 3.30
CA ARG A 9 -15.84 -1.16 4.11
C ARG A 9 -16.68 -0.03 3.53
N CYS A 10 -17.95 -0.30 3.28
CA CYS A 10 -18.90 0.75 2.96
C CYS A 10 -19.26 1.52 4.24
N VAL A 11 -19.39 2.84 4.13
CA VAL A 11 -19.81 3.70 5.24
C VAL A 11 -21.33 3.70 5.39
N ASP A 12 -22.04 3.57 4.28
CA ASP A 12 -23.49 3.72 4.20
C ASP A 12 -24.25 2.39 4.32
N CYS A 13 -23.57 1.25 4.16
CA CYS A 13 -24.19 -0.08 4.27
C CYS A 13 -23.27 -1.12 4.91
N SER A 14 -23.80 -2.31 5.18
CA SER A 14 -23.08 -3.41 5.85
C SER A 14 -22.05 -4.13 4.99
N PHE A 15 -21.66 -3.57 3.84
CA PHE A 15 -20.66 -4.20 2.97
C PHE A 15 -19.28 -4.10 3.61
N GLU A 16 -18.68 -5.27 3.88
CA GLU A 16 -17.28 -5.41 4.30
C GLU A 16 -16.66 -6.59 3.55
N ALA A 17 -15.46 -6.38 3.01
CA ALA A 17 -14.70 -7.42 2.34
C ALA A 17 -13.20 -7.26 2.59
N ARG A 18 -12.48 -8.37 2.55
CA ARG A 18 -11.01 -8.41 2.62
C ARG A 18 -10.46 -9.07 1.37
N TYR A 19 -9.40 -8.48 0.81
CA TYR A 19 -8.75 -8.93 -0.41
C TYR A 19 -7.26 -9.11 -0.18
N ASP A 20 -6.66 -10.13 -0.81
CA ASP A 20 -5.23 -10.39 -0.72
C ASP A 20 -4.40 -9.63 -1.78
N GLY A 21 -4.99 -8.60 -2.41
CA GLY A 21 -4.32 -7.80 -3.44
C GLY A 21 -4.99 -6.45 -3.72
N LEU A 22 -4.17 -5.43 -3.93
CA LEU A 22 -4.61 -4.07 -4.26
C LEU A 22 -5.48 -3.98 -5.52
N PRO A 23 -5.17 -4.68 -6.65
CA PRO A 23 -5.98 -4.57 -7.86
C PRO A 23 -7.42 -5.05 -7.66
N THR A 24 -7.60 -6.18 -6.97
CA THR A 24 -8.93 -6.74 -6.69
C THR A 24 -9.70 -5.87 -5.70
N ALA A 25 -9.04 -5.37 -4.66
CA ALA A 25 -9.65 -4.43 -3.72
C ALA A 25 -10.13 -3.15 -4.42
N ARG A 26 -9.31 -2.60 -5.33
CA ARG A 26 -9.64 -1.41 -6.13
C ARG A 26 -10.87 -1.64 -7.00
N ALA A 27 -10.94 -2.77 -7.70
CA ALA A 27 -12.08 -3.12 -8.54
C ALA A 27 -13.37 -3.27 -7.72
N ALA A 28 -13.29 -3.90 -6.55
CA ALA A 28 -14.46 -4.06 -5.67
C ALA A 28 -14.96 -2.73 -5.10
N LEU A 29 -14.05 -1.82 -4.76
CA LEU A 29 -14.40 -0.46 -4.34
C LEU A 29 -15.11 0.29 -5.46
N ASP A 30 -14.52 0.33 -6.66
CA ASP A 30 -15.06 1.04 -7.82
C ASP A 30 -16.44 0.51 -8.24
N GLU A 31 -16.60 -0.82 -8.26
CA GLU A 31 -17.89 -1.48 -8.51
C GLU A 31 -18.92 -1.07 -7.45
N HIS A 32 -18.57 -1.13 -6.15
CA HIS A 32 -19.53 -0.79 -5.09
C HIS A 32 -19.94 0.68 -5.15
N GLU A 33 -18.98 1.60 -5.29
CA GLU A 33 -19.25 3.03 -5.42
C GLU A 33 -20.13 3.32 -6.65
N SER A 34 -19.84 2.69 -7.79
CA SER A 34 -20.60 2.90 -9.03
C SER A 34 -22.01 2.30 -8.98
N ALA A 35 -22.18 1.11 -8.41
CA ALA A 35 -23.50 0.45 -8.35
C ALA A 35 -24.43 1.07 -7.30
N THR A 36 -23.88 1.66 -6.23
CA THR A 36 -24.68 2.10 -5.08
C THR A 36 -24.65 3.60 -4.82
N GLY A 37 -23.63 4.31 -5.31
CA GLY A 37 -23.38 5.70 -4.96
C GLY A 37 -22.94 5.92 -3.51
N HIS A 38 -22.62 4.85 -2.78
CA HIS A 38 -22.17 4.93 -1.39
C HIS A 38 -20.69 5.31 -1.28
N GLU A 39 -20.32 5.92 -0.15
CA GLU A 39 -18.91 6.13 0.20
C GLU A 39 -18.29 4.83 0.70
N VAL A 40 -17.13 4.47 0.15
CA VAL A 40 -16.37 3.30 0.56
C VAL A 40 -15.03 3.71 1.14
N ARG A 41 -14.71 3.20 2.32
CA ARG A 41 -13.39 3.33 2.95
C ARG A 41 -12.58 2.06 2.74
N TRP A 42 -11.27 2.22 2.68
CA TRP A 42 -10.35 1.10 2.53
C TRP A 42 -9.08 1.33 3.34
N GLU A 43 -8.46 0.23 3.77
CA GLU A 43 -7.24 0.20 4.55
C GLU A 43 -6.33 -0.92 4.05
N ILE A 44 -5.03 -0.64 3.93
CA ILE A 44 -4.00 -1.66 3.70
C ILE A 44 -3.58 -2.20 5.08
N GLU A 45 -4.12 -3.35 5.47
CA GLU A 45 -3.80 -4.00 6.74
C GLU A 45 -2.38 -4.58 6.74
N SER A 46 -1.90 -5.06 5.59
CA SER A 46 -0.54 -5.56 5.42
C SER A 46 -0.06 -5.49 3.96
N LEU A 47 1.25 -5.43 3.76
CA LEU A 47 1.90 -5.55 2.46
C LEU A 47 2.72 -6.85 2.40
N SER A 48 2.86 -7.41 1.20
CA SER A 48 3.81 -8.50 0.97
C SER A 48 5.24 -8.06 1.27
N ASP A 49 6.06 -8.95 1.83
CA ASP A 49 7.44 -8.64 2.26
C ASP A 49 8.28 -7.99 1.14
N GLY A 50 8.12 -8.47 -0.10
CA GLY A 50 8.84 -7.92 -1.25
C GLY A 50 8.42 -6.49 -1.62
N VAL A 51 7.17 -6.11 -1.38
CA VAL A 51 6.67 -4.75 -1.62
C VAL A 51 7.19 -3.80 -0.54
N SER A 52 7.16 -4.23 0.72
CA SER A 52 7.75 -3.44 1.82
C SER A 52 9.23 -3.19 1.55
N ARG A 53 9.99 -4.24 1.24
CA ARG A 53 11.42 -4.13 0.94
C ARG A 53 11.71 -3.23 -0.26
N ALA A 54 10.93 -3.35 -1.34
CA ALA A 54 11.08 -2.45 -2.49
C ALA A 54 10.79 -0.99 -2.12
N GLY A 55 9.85 -0.73 -1.21
CA GLY A 55 9.57 0.59 -0.67
C GLY A 55 10.72 1.15 0.16
N ASP A 56 11.27 0.35 1.06
CA ASP A 56 12.46 0.68 1.85
C ASP A 56 13.68 0.93 0.95
N ASP A 57 13.90 0.09 -0.06
CA ASP A 57 15.01 0.24 -1.00
C ASP A 57 14.91 1.51 -1.84
N ALA A 58 13.68 2.01 -2.09
CA ALA A 58 13.42 3.20 -2.89
C ALA A 58 13.34 4.50 -2.07
N GLY A 59 13.27 4.43 -0.73
CA GLY A 59 13.13 5.63 0.12
C GLY A 59 11.82 6.41 -0.06
N VAL A 60 10.81 5.82 -0.72
CA VAL A 60 9.60 6.51 -1.18
C VAL A 60 8.66 6.93 -0.05
N CYS A 61 8.79 6.30 1.14
CA CYS A 61 8.03 6.68 2.32
C CYS A 61 8.45 8.04 2.92
N GLY A 62 9.48 8.72 2.37
CA GLY A 62 9.74 10.15 2.62
C GLY A 62 10.27 10.50 4.01
N ARG A 63 10.72 9.51 4.79
CA ARG A 63 11.47 9.74 6.04
C ARG A 63 12.97 9.54 5.80
N PRO A 64 13.84 10.32 6.44
CA PRO A 64 15.30 10.20 6.26
C PRO A 64 15.86 8.83 6.69
N GLU A 65 15.14 8.09 7.53
CA GLU A 65 15.46 6.72 7.96
C GLU A 65 14.93 5.62 7.01
N CYS A 66 14.18 5.98 5.96
CA CYS A 66 13.44 5.02 5.14
C CYS A 66 14.13 4.61 3.83
N ALA A 67 15.32 5.11 3.55
CA ALA A 67 16.17 4.51 2.53
C ALA A 67 16.94 3.37 3.18
N ASN A 68 16.76 2.14 2.70
CA ASN A 68 17.62 1.04 3.11
C ASN A 68 19.06 1.39 2.70
N ALA A 69 19.93 1.64 3.67
CA ALA A 69 21.32 2.05 3.42
C ALA A 69 22.13 1.00 2.65
N ASP A 70 21.72 -0.28 2.70
CA ASP A 70 22.31 -1.37 1.94
C ASP A 70 21.71 -1.51 0.53
N SER A 71 20.72 -0.69 0.16
CA SER A 71 20.11 -0.71 -1.16
C SER A 71 21.04 -0.12 -2.22
N PRO A 72 21.19 -0.77 -3.38
CA PRO A 72 21.97 -0.22 -4.50
C PRO A 72 21.34 1.01 -5.15
N LEU A 73 20.14 1.41 -4.70
CA LEU A 73 19.42 2.60 -5.18
C LEU A 73 19.74 3.87 -4.37
N VAL A 74 20.44 3.74 -3.23
CA VAL A 74 20.87 4.91 -2.44
C VAL A 74 22.07 5.57 -3.13
N ASP A 75 21.95 6.86 -3.44
CA ASP A 75 23.06 7.67 -3.94
C ASP A 75 24.04 7.91 -2.77
N PRO A 76 25.30 7.42 -2.83
CA PRO A 76 26.27 7.70 -1.79
C PRO A 76 26.59 9.20 -1.79
N GLU A 77 26.53 9.86 -0.63
CA GLU A 77 26.80 11.30 -0.53
C GLU A 77 28.13 11.65 -1.23
N PRO A 78 28.17 12.72 -2.04
CA PRO A 78 29.40 13.14 -2.68
C PRO A 78 30.43 13.50 -1.60
N PRO A 79 31.72 13.15 -1.79
CA PRO A 79 32.73 13.38 -0.76
C PRO A 79 32.81 14.87 -0.43
N GLU A 80 32.76 15.18 0.87
CA GLU A 80 32.95 16.53 1.40
C GLU A 80 34.27 17.09 0.87
N ARG A 81 34.23 18.28 0.25
CA ARG A 81 35.40 18.93 -0.35
C ARG A 81 36.26 19.65 0.68
#